data_AF-A0A7R7DST1-F1
#
_entry.id   AF-A0A7R7DST1-F1
#
_cell.length_a   1.000
_cell.length_b   1.000
_cell.length_c   1.000
_cell.angle_alpha   90.00
_cell.angle_beta   90.00
_cell.angle_gamma   90.00
#
_symmetry.space_group_name_H-M   'P 1'
#
loop_
_entity.id
_entity.type
_entity.pdbx_description
1 polymer ?
#
loop_
_entity_poly.entity_id
_entity_poly.type
_entity_poly.pdbx_seq_one_letter_code
_entity_poly.pdbx_strand_id
1 'polypeptide(L)'
;MTFVDIHPDVVFGAGRATAATSSEWDAWAGRAESLLRDVAGATGDPIVGGAFEDYLSMWNPTMKAAGRQATALGNGASRAAGSVAEGDSVGASHLRQTGARLDGLTSQLRRPIND
;
A
#
# COMPACT_ATOMS: atom_id res chain seq x y z
N MET A 1 -16.27 3.11 21.09
CA MET A 1 -15.51 2.54 19.97
C MET A 1 -16.08 3.17 18.71
N THR A 2 -15.33 4.05 18.05
CA THR A 2 -15.78 4.83 16.90
C THR A 2 -15.32 4.12 15.63
N PHE A 3 -16.27 3.67 14.81
CA PHE A 3 -15.95 3.10 13.50
C PHE A 3 -15.72 4.26 12.53
N VAL A 4 -14.49 4.43 12.07
CA VAL A 4 -14.19 5.35 10.98
C VAL A 4 -14.56 4.61 9.70
N ASP A 5 -15.49 5.19 8.93
CA ASP A 5 -15.87 4.67 7.63
C ASP A 5 -14.76 5.01 6.63
N ILE A 6 -13.90 4.04 6.35
CA ILE A 6 -12.73 4.22 5.50
C ILE A 6 -13.02 3.56 4.16
N HIS A 7 -13.16 4.36 3.11
CA HIS A 7 -13.38 3.85 1.76
C HIS A 7 -12.16 3.02 1.29
N PRO A 8 -12.33 1.72 0.99
CA PRO A 8 -11.22 0.83 0.65
C PRO A 8 -10.41 1.33 -0.56
N ASP A 9 -11.08 1.93 -1.55
CA ASP A 9 -10.44 2.44 -2.77
C ASP A 9 -9.43 3.56 -2.48
N VAL A 10 -9.73 4.43 -1.51
CA VAL A 10 -8.86 5.54 -1.13
C VAL A 10 -7.59 5.00 -0.43
N VAL A 11 -7.75 3.99 0.43
CA VAL A 11 -6.61 3.34 1.11
C VAL A 11 -5.77 2.55 0.12
N PHE A 12 -6.40 1.86 -0.84
CA PHE A 12 -5.71 1.15 -1.91
C PHE A 12 -4.90 2.11 -2.78
N GLY A 13 -5.51 3.24 -3.18
CA GLY A 13 -4.84 4.30 -3.94
C GLY A 13 -3.65 4.90 -3.18
N ALA A 14 -3.84 5.26 -1.90
CA ALA A 14 -2.77 5.77 -1.05
C ALA A 14 -1.64 4.75 -0.84
N GLY A 15 -1.99 3.47 -0.69
CA GLY A 15 -1.03 2.38 -0.57
C GLY A 15 -0.15 2.24 -1.82
N ARG A 16 -0.76 2.25 -3.01
CA ARG A 16 -0.01 2.23 -4.28
C ARG A 16 0.84 3.47 -4.48
N ALA A 17 0.32 4.66 -4.18
CA ALA A 17 1.09 5.90 -4.27
C ALA A 17 2.31 5.87 -3.34
N THR A 18 2.14 5.39 -2.10
CA THR A 18 3.24 5.26 -1.13
C THR A 18 4.33 4.30 -1.63
N ALA A 19 3.94 3.17 -2.21
CA ALA A 19 4.87 2.21 -2.81
C ALA A 19 5.51 2.70 -4.12
N ALA A 20 4.84 3.58 -4.88
CA ALA A 20 5.42 4.20 -6.06
C ALA A 20 6.47 5.24 -5.66
N THR A 21 6.17 6.11 -4.69
CA THR A 21 7.10 7.11 -4.17
C THR A 21 8.39 6.47 -3.64
N SER A 22 8.32 5.31 -2.99
CA SER A 22 9.52 4.61 -2.53
C SER A 22 10.41 4.12 -3.68
N SER A 23 9.82 3.69 -4.80
CA SER A 23 10.58 3.32 -6.00
C SER A 23 11.27 4.53 -6.66
N GLU A 24 10.61 5.68 -6.63
CA GLU A 24 11.19 6.94 -7.10
C GLU A 24 12.36 7.41 -6.22
N TRP A 25 12.25 7.21 -4.90
CA TRP A 25 13.30 7.52 -3.94
C TRP A 25 14.54 6.63 -4.14
N ASP A 26 14.35 5.33 -4.39
CA ASP A 26 15.46 4.41 -4.67
C ASP A 26 16.15 4.78 -6.00
N ALA A 27 15.38 5.11 -7.04
CA ALA A 27 15.93 5.58 -8.31
C ALA A 27 16.68 6.92 -8.19
N TRP A 28 16.16 7.85 -7.38
CA TRP A 28 16.84 9.10 -7.09
C TRP A 28 18.13 8.87 -6.29
N ALA A 29 18.11 8.00 -5.28
CA ALA A 29 19.27 7.63 -4.48
C ALA A 29 20.40 7.08 -5.37
N GLY A 30 20.07 6.17 -6.30
CA GLY A 30 21.04 5.60 -7.23
C GLY A 30 21.64 6.64 -8.18
N ARG A 31 20.83 7.56 -8.71
CA ARG A 31 21.32 8.67 -9.55
C ARG A 31 22.22 9.62 -8.77
N ALA A 32 21.83 9.97 -7.55
CA ALA A 32 22.62 10.83 -6.67
C ALA A 32 23.97 10.17 -6.32
N GLU A 33 23.98 8.87 -5.98
CA GLU A 33 25.20 8.11 -5.76
C GLU A 33 26.12 8.14 -6.98
N SER A 34 25.59 7.88 -8.18
CA SER A 34 26.39 7.92 -9.42
C SER A 34 27.03 9.29 -9.64
N LEU A 35 26.25 10.38 -9.52
CA LEU A 35 26.76 11.74 -9.70
C LEU A 35 27.83 12.09 -8.66
N LEU A 36 27.64 11.69 -7.40
CA LEU A 36 28.60 11.93 -6.34
C LEU A 36 29.91 11.18 -6.58
N ARG A 37 29.84 9.92 -7.07
CA ARG A 37 31.01 9.12 -7.45
C ARG A 37 31.75 9.73 -8.63
N ASP A 38 31.03 10.22 -9.64
CA ASP A 38 31.63 10.91 -10.79
C ASP A 38 32.37 12.19 -10.38
N VAL A 39 31.78 13.00 -9.51
CA VAL A 39 32.41 14.22 -8.96
C VAL A 39 33.63 13.88 -8.11
N ALA A 40 33.53 12.89 -7.22
CA ALA A 40 34.66 12.43 -6.40
C ALA A 40 35.82 11.94 -7.28
N GLY A 41 35.53 11.13 -8.30
CA GLY A 41 36.52 10.65 -9.27
C GLY A 41 37.17 11.78 -10.08
N ALA A 42 36.41 12.81 -10.44
CA ALA A 42 36.91 13.97 -11.16
C ALA A 42 37.82 14.89 -10.30
N THR A 43 37.65 14.87 -8.97
CA THR A 43 38.43 15.74 -8.07
C THR A 43 39.88 15.27 -7.93
N GLY A 44 40.14 13.96 -8.09
CA GLY A 44 41.49 13.38 -8.04
C GLY A 44 42.21 13.45 -6.68
N ASP A 45 41.57 14.05 -5.68
CA ASP A 45 42.09 14.20 -4.32
C ASP A 45 41.64 12.99 -3.44
N PRO A 46 42.57 12.21 -2.90
CA PRO A 46 42.25 11.04 -2.08
C PRO A 46 41.56 11.38 -0.74
N ILE A 47 41.75 12.58 -0.20
CA ILE A 47 41.06 13.04 1.02
C ILE A 47 39.58 13.30 0.72
N VAL A 48 39.32 13.97 -0.41
CA VAL A 48 37.95 14.24 -0.88
C VAL A 48 37.25 12.94 -1.25
N GLY A 49 37.93 12.05 -1.98
CA GLY A 49 37.39 10.71 -2.30
C GLY A 49 37.03 9.89 -1.06
N GLY A 50 37.89 9.89 -0.03
CA GLY A 50 37.61 9.22 1.25
C GLY A 50 36.39 9.80 1.97
N ALA A 51 36.29 11.12 2.08
CA ALA A 51 35.14 11.79 2.70
C ALA A 51 33.82 11.53 1.94
N PHE A 52 33.86 11.42 0.62
CA PHE A 52 32.70 11.06 -0.20
C PHE A 52 32.25 9.61 0.02
N GLU A 53 33.19 8.66 0.08
CA GLU A 53 32.85 7.26 0.40
C GLU A 53 32.26 7.12 1.80
N ASP A 54 32.83 7.82 2.79
CA ASP A 54 32.29 7.84 4.15
C ASP A 54 30.86 8.38 4.17
N TYR A 55 30.60 9.48 3.47
CA TYR A 55 29.26 10.06 3.34
C TYR A 55 28.28 9.11 2.65
N LEU A 56 28.67 8.51 1.51
CA LEU A 56 27.84 7.55 0.77
C LEU A 56 27.55 6.30 1.61
N SER A 57 28.53 5.81 2.37
CA SER A 57 28.38 4.63 3.24
C SER A 57 27.35 4.85 4.35
N MET A 58 27.21 6.07 4.86
CA MET A 58 26.26 6.42 5.91
C MET A 58 24.85 6.69 5.37
N TRP A 59 24.75 7.41 4.26
CA TRP A 59 23.47 7.90 3.74
C TRP A 59 22.72 6.87 2.90
N ASN A 60 23.43 6.13 2.04
CA ASN A 60 22.82 5.20 1.08
C ASN A 60 22.03 4.06 1.77
N PRO A 61 22.53 3.42 2.85
CA PRO A 61 21.75 2.40 3.56
C PRO A 61 20.49 2.96 4.22
N THR A 62 20.56 4.18 4.76
CA THR A 62 19.45 4.83 5.46
C THR A 62 18.29 5.13 4.51
N MET A 63 18.58 5.67 3.32
CA MET A 63 17.54 5.93 2.33
C MET A 63 16.94 4.65 1.75
N LYS A 64 17.77 3.63 1.48
CA LYS A 64 17.29 2.30 1.07
C LYS A 64 16.42 1.63 2.14
N ALA A 65 16.71 1.86 3.42
CA ALA A 65 15.88 1.38 4.52
C ALA A 65 14.52 2.10 4.55
N ALA A 66 14.50 3.43 4.42
CA ALA A 66 13.27 4.22 4.35
C ALA A 66 12.39 3.83 3.15
N GLY A 67 12.98 3.64 1.96
CA GLY A 67 12.29 3.16 0.77
C GLY A 67 11.64 1.79 0.98
N ARG A 68 12.37 0.84 1.58
CA ARG A 68 11.83 -0.49 1.91
C ARG A 68 10.66 -0.43 2.90
N GLN A 69 10.74 0.43 3.91
CA GLN A 69 9.64 0.64 4.87
C GLN A 69 8.41 1.24 4.19
N ALA A 70 8.58 2.24 3.32
CA ALA A 70 7.48 2.84 2.56
C ALA A 70 6.83 1.82 1.60
N THR A 71 7.62 0.98 0.92
CA THR A 71 7.09 -0.13 0.12
C THR A 71 6.29 -1.12 0.96
N ALA A 72 6.82 -1.53 2.12
CA ALA A 72 6.13 -2.46 3.01
C ALA A 72 4.81 -1.88 3.52
N LEU A 73 4.79 -0.59 3.89
CA LEU A 73 3.60 0.13 4.32
C LEU A 73 2.57 0.22 3.19
N GLY A 74 2.99 0.61 1.98
CA GLY A 74 2.11 0.73 0.82
C GLY A 74 1.47 -0.60 0.41
N ASN A 75 2.25 -1.68 0.42
CA ASN A 75 1.76 -3.04 0.16
C ASN A 75 0.80 -3.51 1.26
N GLY A 76 1.13 -3.23 2.53
CA GLY A 76 0.28 -3.56 3.67
C GLY A 76 -1.07 -2.85 3.60
N ALA A 77 -1.08 -1.54 3.34
CA ALA A 77 -2.29 -0.75 3.17
C ALA A 77 -3.15 -1.27 2.00
N SER A 78 -2.53 -1.61 0.87
CA SER A 78 -3.23 -2.15 -0.30
C SER A 78 -3.88 -3.51 0.00
N ARG A 79 -3.19 -4.40 0.72
CA ARG A 79 -3.74 -5.70 1.14
C ARG A 79 -4.89 -5.56 2.13
N ALA A 80 -4.73 -4.69 3.13
CA ALA A 80 -5.77 -4.43 4.11
C ALA A 80 -7.04 -3.90 3.43
N ALA A 81 -6.90 -2.93 2.53
CA ALA A 81 -8.02 -2.42 1.73
C ALA A 81 -8.72 -3.53 0.92
N GLY A 82 -7.95 -4.40 0.26
CA GLY A 82 -8.50 -5.55 -0.47
C GLY A 82 -9.33 -6.47 0.42
N SER A 83 -8.85 -6.80 1.63
CA SER A 83 -9.57 -7.66 2.57
C SER A 83 -10.89 -7.05 3.08
N VAL A 84 -10.91 -5.72 3.27
CA VAL A 84 -12.14 -5.00 3.67
C VAL A 84 -13.15 -5.03 2.52
N ALA A 85 -12.72 -4.71 1.30
CA ALA A 85 -13.60 -4.74 0.13
C ALA A 85 -14.18 -6.14 -0.14
N GLU A 86 -13.37 -7.19 0.04
CA GLU A 86 -13.83 -8.57 -0.06
C GLU A 86 -14.87 -8.89 1.02
N GLY A 87 -14.58 -8.53 2.28
CA GLY A 87 -15.51 -8.68 3.40
C GLY A 87 -16.86 -8.01 3.15
N ASP A 88 -16.85 -6.76 2.66
CA ASP A 88 -18.07 -6.02 2.32
C ASP A 88 -18.86 -6.70 1.20
N SER A 89 -18.16 -7.19 0.17
CA SER A 89 -18.81 -7.89 -0.95
C SER A 89 -19.49 -9.20 -0.50
N VAL A 90 -18.82 -9.97 0.37
CA VAL A 90 -19.33 -11.22 0.94
C VAL A 90 -20.50 -10.93 1.88
N GLY A 91 -20.37 -9.93 2.74
CA GLY A 91 -21.43 -9.49 3.65
C GLY A 91 -22.68 -9.04 2.91
N ALA A 92 -22.52 -8.19 1.89
CA ALA A 92 -23.63 -7.74 1.04
C ALA A 92 -24.29 -8.89 0.28
N SER A 93 -23.51 -9.88 -0.17
CA SER A 93 -24.03 -11.09 -0.82
C SER A 93 -24.86 -11.93 0.16
N HIS A 94 -24.35 -12.15 1.38
CA HIS A 94 -25.04 -12.93 2.41
C HIS A 94 -26.34 -12.24 2.86
N LEU A 95 -26.33 -10.92 3.00
CA LEU A 95 -27.53 -10.13 3.30
C LEU A 95 -28.57 -10.24 2.18
N ARG A 96 -28.15 -10.16 0.91
CA ARG A 96 -29.04 -10.35 -0.26
C ARG A 96 -29.63 -11.75 -0.30
N GLN A 97 -28.83 -12.79 -0.08
CA GLN A 97 -29.32 -14.18 -0.04
C GLN A 97 -30.30 -14.41 1.10
N THR A 98 -30.02 -13.85 2.28
CA THR A 98 -30.89 -13.97 3.46
C THR A 98 -32.21 -13.23 3.24
N GLY A 99 -32.17 -12.02 2.67
CA GLY A 99 -33.36 -11.26 2.28
C GLY A 99 -34.23 -12.03 1.29
N ALA A 100 -33.63 -12.54 0.21
CA ALA A 100 -34.34 -13.37 -0.78
C ALA A 100 -34.97 -14.63 -0.16
N ARG A 101 -34.30 -15.25 0.82
CA ARG A 101 -34.82 -16.41 1.55
C ARG A 101 -36.00 -16.05 2.45
N LEU A 102 -35.94 -14.91 3.15
CA LEU A 102 -37.04 -14.41 3.99
C LEU A 102 -38.27 -14.03 3.16
N ASP A 103 -38.08 -13.41 2.00
CA ASP A 103 -39.16 -13.08 1.06
C ASP A 103 -39.83 -14.34 0.50
N GLY A 104 -39.04 -15.36 0.17
CA GLY A 104 -39.57 -16.67 -0.26
C GLY A 104 -40.44 -17.34 0.81
N LEU A 105 -40.03 -17.28 2.09
CA LEU A 105 -40.79 -17.83 3.21
C LEU A 105 -42.10 -17.07 3.47
N THR A 106 -42.07 -15.74 3.42
CA THR A 106 -43.28 -14.92 3.58
C THR A 106 -44.27 -15.12 2.42
N SER A 107 -43.77 -15.37 1.20
CA SER A 107 -44.59 -15.74 0.05
C SER A 107 -45.29 -17.10 0.25
N GLN A 108 -44.59 -18.10 0.80
CA GLN A 108 -45.18 -19.41 1.09
C GLN A 108 -46.24 -19.36 2.20
N LEU A 109 -46.05 -18.52 3.22
CA LEU A 109 -47.01 -18.31 4.30
C LEU A 109 -48.24 -17.49 3.87
N ARG A 110 -48.18 -16.78 2.73
CA ARG A 110 -49.29 -16.01 2.17
C ARG A 110 -50.16 -16.79 1.18
N ARG A 111 -49.85 -18.06 0.92
CA ARG A 111 -50.78 -18.90 0.15
C ARG A 111 -52.11 -18.99 0.92
N PRO A 112 -53.26 -18.70 0.28
CA PRO A 112 -54.55 -18.95 0.90
C PRO A 112 -54.61 -20.41 1.34
N ILE A 113 -54.97 -20.64 2.60
CA ILE A 113 -55.45 -21.94 3.04
C ILE A 113 -56.78 -22.09 2.32
N ASN A 114 -56.77 -22.76 1.16
CA ASN A 114 -57.98 -23.21 0.53
C ASN A 114 -58.38 -24.49 1.28
N ASP A 115 -59.43 -24.38 2.10
CA ASP A 115 -60.15 -25.52 2.67
C ASP A 115 -60.75 -26.42 1.57
#